data_AF-A0A246BHV5-F1
#
_entry.id   AF-A0A246BHV5-F1
#
_cell.length_a   1.000
_cell.length_b   1.000
_cell.length_c   1.000
_cell.angle_alpha   90.00
_cell.angle_beta   90.00
_cell.angle_gamma   90.00
#
_symmetry.space_group_name_H-M   'P 1'
#
loop_
_entity.id
_entity.type
_entity.pdbx_description
1 polymer ?
#
loop_
_entity_poly.entity_id
_entity_poly.type
_entity_poly.pdbx_seq_one_letter_code
_entity_poly.pdbx_strand_id
1 'polypeptide(L)' 'MTYLGSVQSEGGQTIALLTVSGRDETVTAGQVIPGTSVKVVTVTPTQLTLRDASGTRTVLLQEAE' A
#
# COMPACT_ATOMS: atom_id res chain seq x y z
N MET A 1 2.81 -0.96 10.01
CA MET A 1 2.83 -0.72 8.55
C MET A 1 2.28 0.66 8.33
N THR A 2 2.97 1.43 7.52
CA THR A 2 2.69 2.85 7.28
C THR A 2 2.53 3.08 5.79
N TYR A 3 1.52 3.84 5.39
CA TYR A 3 1.38 4.29 4.01
C TYR A 3 2.01 5.67 3.84
N LEU A 4 3.04 5.75 3.00
CA LEU A 4 3.83 6.97 2.77
C LEU A 4 3.34 7.78 1.56
N GLY A 5 2.53 7.18 0.69
CA GLY A 5 1.98 7.84 -0.49
C GLY A 5 2.01 6.96 -1.72
N SER A 6 1.52 7.49 -2.83
CA SER A 6 1.56 6.80 -4.12
C SER A 6 2.01 7.69 -5.25
N VAL A 7 2.63 7.08 -6.25
CA VAL A 7 2.94 7.70 -7.54
C VAL A 7 2.17 7.02 -8.64
N GLN A 8 1.73 7.79 -9.64
CA GLN A 8 1.15 7.23 -10.85
C GLN A 8 2.26 6.99 -11.87
N SER A 9 2.39 5.75 -12.33
CA SER A 9 3.29 5.39 -13.42
C SER A 9 2.77 5.92 -14.76
N GLU A 10 3.65 6.15 -15.72
CA GLU A 10 3.30 6.57 -17.09
C GLU A 10 2.31 5.59 -17.77
N GLY A 11 2.30 4.32 -17.37
CA GLY A 11 1.33 3.31 -17.84
C GLY A 11 -0.05 3.38 -17.15
N GLY A 12 -0.32 4.39 -16.33
CA GLY A 12 -1.58 4.57 -15.60
C GLY A 12 -1.72 3.72 -14.33
N GLN A 13 -0.71 2.92 -13.98
CA GLN A 13 -0.70 2.10 -12.78
C GLN A 13 -0.26 2.92 -11.56
N THR A 14 -1.04 2.88 -10.48
CA THR A 14 -0.68 3.52 -9.21
C THR A 14 0.20 2.61 -8.37
N ILE A 15 1.38 3.11 -7.99
CA ILE A 15 2.38 2.42 -7.16
C ILE A 15 2.34 3.05 -5.77
N ALA A 16 2.09 2.25 -4.75
CA ALA A 16 2.11 2.65 -3.35
C ALA A 16 3.52 2.49 -2.77
N LEU A 17 3.93 3.45 -1.93
CA LEU A 17 5.10 3.38 -1.06
C LEU A 17 4.64 3.12 0.37
N LEU A 18 5.21 2.10 1.00
CA LEU A 18 4.85 1.61 2.32
C LEU A 18 6.10 1.41 3.18
N THR A 19 6.01 1.64 4.48
CA THR A 19 6.99 1.09 5.44
C THR A 19 6.40 -0.13 6.13
N VAL A 20 7.06 -1.28 5.97
CA VAL A 20 6.66 -2.58 6.51
C VAL A 20 7.83 -3.15 7.29
N SER A 21 7.62 -3.42 8.58
CA SER A 21 8.67 -3.95 9.47
C SER A 21 9.98 -3.15 9.44
N GLY A 22 9.89 -1.82 9.31
CA GLY A 22 11.05 -0.91 9.27
C GLY A 22 11.78 -0.85 7.92
N ARG A 23 11.21 -1.41 6.85
CA ARG A 23 11.73 -1.31 5.48
C ARG A 23 10.72 -0.65 4.57
N ASP A 24 11.20 0.12 3.62
CA ASP A 24 10.36 0.72 2.61
C ASP A 24 10.16 -0.25 1.44
N GLU A 25 8.91 -0.41 1.04
CA GLU A 25 8.44 -1.35 0.03
C GLU A 25 7.55 -0.61 -0.98
N THR A 26 7.67 -0.98 -2.25
CA THR A 26 6.78 -0.47 -3.31
C THR A 26 5.89 -1.59 -3.83
N VAL A 27 4.59 -1.32 -3.91
CA VAL A 27 3.58 -2.32 -4.28
C VAL A 27 2.46 -1.71 -5.09
N THR A 28 1.82 -2.51 -5.94
CA THR A 28 0.66 -2.09 -6.73
C THR A 28 -0.60 -2.84 -6.32
N ALA A 29 -1.77 -2.31 -6.70
CA ALA A 29 -3.03 -3.03 -6.54
C ALA A 29 -2.95 -4.43 -7.17
N GLY A 30 -3.42 -5.45 -6.44
CA GLY A 30 -3.34 -6.85 -6.82
C GLY A 30 -2.14 -7.62 -6.27
N GLN A 31 -1.09 -6.95 -5.80
CA GLN A 31 0.12 -7.60 -5.29
C GLN A 31 0.02 -7.94 -3.79
N VAL A 32 0.82 -8.93 -3.37
CA VAL A 32 1.06 -9.23 -1.95
C VAL A 32 2.30 -8.45 -1.50
N ILE A 33 2.22 -7.83 -0.34
CA ILE A 33 3.33 -7.07 0.24
C ILE A 33 4.47 -8.03 0.61
N PRO A 34 5.71 -7.80 0.14
CA PRO A 34 6.86 -8.65 0.43
C PRO A 34 7.05 -8.92 1.93
N GLY A 35 7.35 -10.17 2.28
CA GLY A 35 7.54 -10.58 3.67
C GLY A 35 6.25 -10.65 4.50
N THR A 36 5.07 -10.54 3.88
CA THR A 36 3.77 -10.64 4.56
C THR A 36 2.78 -11.49 3.76
N SER A 37 1.62 -11.77 4.37
CA SER A 37 0.45 -12.39 3.68
C SER A 37 -0.62 -11.36 3.31
N VAL A 38 -0.28 -10.07 3.28
CA VAL A 38 -1.23 -8.97 3.07
C VAL A 38 -1.28 -8.60 1.59
N LYS A 39 -2.47 -8.66 0.98
CA LYS A 39 -2.71 -8.27 -0.40
C LYS A 39 -3.18 -6.81 -0.49
N VAL A 40 -2.62 -6.05 -1.40
CA VAL A 40 -3.11 -4.72 -1.78
C VAL A 40 -4.29 -4.89 -2.72
N VAL A 41 -5.44 -4.34 -2.36
CA VAL A 41 -6.67 -4.42 -3.16
C VAL A 41 -6.83 -3.16 -4.00
N THR A 42 -6.68 -1.98 -3.40
CA THR A 42 -6.74 -0.70 -4.09
C THR A 42 -5.68 0.25 -3.55
N VAL A 43 -5.20 1.13 -4.44
CA VAL A 43 -4.25 2.20 -4.13
C VAL A 43 -4.85 3.51 -4.61
N THR A 44 -4.99 4.49 -3.72
CA THR A 44 -5.35 5.87 -4.06
C THR A 44 -4.33 6.84 -3.45
N PRO A 45 -4.28 8.11 -3.90
CA PRO A 45 -3.35 9.09 -3.34
C PRO A 45 -3.43 9.27 -1.82
N THR A 46 -4.58 9.00 -1.22
CA THR A 46 -4.84 9.26 0.21
C THR A 46 -5.09 8.00 1.04
N GLN A 47 -5.31 6.85 0.41
CA GLN A 47 -5.61 5.60 1.14
C GLN A 47 -5.23 4.33 0.37
N LEU A 48 -5.03 3.27 1.13
CA LEU A 48 -4.85 1.90 0.66
C LEU A 48 -5.94 1.00 1.22
N THR A 49 -6.47 0.11 0.38
CA THR A 49 -7.29 -1.01 0.86
C THR A 49 -6.47 -2.28 0.82
N LEU A 50 -6.40 -2.99 1.94
CA LEU A 50 -5.60 -4.19 2.13
C LEU A 50 -6.49 -5.35 2.52
N ARG A 51 -6.10 -6.56 2.14
CA ARG A 51 -6.77 -7.81 2.52
C ARG A 51 -5.77 -8.76 3.15
N ASP A 52 -6.12 -9.29 4.31
CA ASP A 52 -5.40 -10.36 5.00
C ASP A 52 -6.38 -11.43 5.49
N ALA A 53 -5.89 -12.39 6.29
CA ALA A 53 -6.70 -13.48 6.81
C ALA A 53 -7.86 -13.01 7.72
N SER A 54 -7.75 -11.82 8.31
CA SER A 54 -8.76 -11.23 9.19
C SER A 54 -9.85 -10.47 8.43
N GLY A 55 -9.62 -10.19 7.13
CA GLY A 55 -10.58 -9.49 6.27
C GLY A 55 -9.93 -8.35 5.50
N THR A 56 -10.77 -7.36 5.15
CA THR A 56 -10.32 -6.18 4.41
C THR A 56 -10.26 -4.98 5.35
N ARG A 57 -9.20 -4.18 5.27
CA ARG A 57 -9.01 -2.95 6.06
C ARG A 57 -8.46 -1.82 5.21
N THR A 58 -8.77 -0.59 5.63
CA THR A 58 -8.27 0.64 5.01
C THR A 58 -7.12 1.21 5.82
N VAL A 59 -6.06 1.65 5.14
CA VAL A 59 -4.92 2.37 5.72
C VAL A 59 -4.87 3.75 5.08
N LEU A 60 -4.90 4.80 5.89
CA LEU A 60 -4.82 6.19 5.41
C LEU A 60 -3.36 6.60 5.22
N LEU A 61 -3.15 7.58 4.35
CA LEU A 61 -1.85 8.23 4.16
C LEU A 61 -1.38 8.82 5.49
N GLN A 62 -0.14 8.53 5.87
CA GLN A 62 0.49 9.22 6.98
C GLN A 62 0.88 10.63 6.49
N GLU A 63 0.29 11.65 7.11
CA GLU A 63 0.68 13.04 6.88
C GLU A 63 2.08 13.25 7.47
N ALA A 64 2.96 13.89 6.70
CA ALA A 64 4.24 14.36 7.22
C ALA A 64 3.95 15.59 8.10
N GLU A 65 4.26 15.47 9.40
CA GLU A 65 4.18 16.55 10.38
C GLU A 65 5.20 17.67 10.09
#